data_AF-A0A3D4S2D9-F1
#
_entry.id   AF-A0A3D4S2D9-F1
#
_cell.length_a   1.000
_cell.length_b   1.000
_cell.length_c   1.000
_cell.angle_alpha   90.00
_cell.angle_beta   90.00
_cell.angle_gamma   90.00
#
_symmetry.space_group_name_H-M   'P 1'
#
loop_
_entity.id
_entity.type
_entity.pdbx_description
1 polymer ?
#
loop_
_entity_poly.entity_id
_entity_poly.type
_entity_poly.pdbx_seq_one_letter_code
_entity_poly.pdbx_strand_id
1 'polypeptide(L)' 'RWAWWFAVLVVITAGIGILLTGTVVENWYLWGIKHGIVAPYPSVLTVQDPTLLQGMSQ' A
#
# COMPACT_ATOMS: atom_id res chain seq x y z
N ARG A 1 -7.10 -27.69 -18.43
CA ARG A 1 -7.54 -27.47 -17.03
C ARG A 1 -6.78 -26.34 -16.33
N TRP A 2 -5.49 -26.12 -16.62
CA TRP A 2 -4.69 -25.01 -16.06
C TRP A 2 -5.24 -23.60 -16.35
N ALA A 3 -5.54 -23.30 -17.61
CA ALA A 3 -6.04 -21.98 -18.01
C ALA A 3 -7.33 -21.58 -17.29
N TRP A 4 -8.22 -22.56 -17.06
CA TRP A 4 -9.47 -22.33 -16.34
C TRP A 4 -9.24 -21.93 -14.88
N TRP A 5 -8.37 -22.66 -14.18
CA TRP A 5 -8.02 -22.32 -12.80
C TRP A 5 -7.32 -20.96 -12.70
N PHE A 6 -6.47 -20.60 -13.66
CA PHE A 6 -5.84 -19.29 -13.70
C PHE A 6 -6.90 -18.17 -13.83
N ALA A 7 -7.85 -18.33 -14.75
CA ALA A 7 -8.94 -17.37 -14.93
C ALA A 7 -9.79 -17.20 -13.66
N VAL A 8 -10.09 -18.29 -12.97
CA VAL A 8 -10.85 -18.26 -11.70
C VAL A 8 -10.07 -17.57 -10.59
N LEU A 9 -8.77 -17.85 -10.45
CA LEU A 9 -7.97 -17.29 -9.37
C LEU A 9 -7.76 -15.79 -9.50
N VAL A 10 -7.69 -15.24 -10.72
CA VAL A 10 -7.55 -13.78 -10.94
C VAL A 10 -8.69 -13.00 -10.29
N VAL A 11 -9.94 -13.42 -10.48
CA VAL A 11 -11.09 -12.70 -9.93
C VAL A 11 -11.26 -12.93 -8.43
N ILE A 12 -10.88 -14.11 -7.93
CA ILE A 12 -10.92 -14.40 -6.49
C ILE A 12 -9.88 -13.54 -5.74
N THR A 13 -8.64 -13.48 -6.22
CA THR A 13 -7.60 -12.67 -5.57
C THR A 13 -7.89 -11.18 -5.66
N ALA A 14 -8.43 -10.71 -6.80
CA ALA A 14 -8.89 -9.33 -6.94
C ALA A 14 -10.04 -9.01 -5.97
N GLY A 15 -11.05 -9.89 -5.86
CA GLY A 15 -12.17 -9.71 -4.95
C GLY A 15 -11.73 -9.64 -3.49
N ILE A 16 -10.84 -10.53 -3.06
CA ILE A 16 -10.28 -10.50 -1.70
C ILE A 16 -9.51 -9.19 -1.46
N GLY A 17 -8.68 -8.75 -2.41
CA GLY A 17 -7.92 -7.50 -2.29
C GLY A 17 -8.80 -6.27 -2.12
N ILE A 18 -9.91 -6.17 -2.88
CA ILE A 18 -10.87 -5.07 -2.75
C ILE A 18 -11.60 -5.14 -1.41
N LEU A 19 -12.07 -6.32 -0.99
CA LEU A 19 -12.75 -6.46 0.28
C LEU A 19 -11.88 -6.02 1.46
N LEU A 20 -10.57 -6.32 1.43
CA LEU A 20 -9.64 -5.91 2.49
C LEU A 20 -9.29 -4.41 2.47
N THR A 21 -9.37 -3.77 1.30
CA THR A 21 -9.01 -2.35 1.15
C THR A 21 -10.09 -1.47 1.79
N GLY A 22 -9.71 -0.66 2.77
CA GLY A 22 -10.61 0.22 3.52
C GLY A 22 -11.41 -0.46 4.64
N THR A 23 -11.46 -1.80 4.70
CA THR A 23 -12.08 -2.52 5.84
C THR A 23 -11.05 -3.08 6.82
N VAL A 24 -9.91 -3.56 6.30
CA VAL A 24 -8.82 -4.15 7.09
C VAL A 24 -7.53 -3.37 6.91
N VAL A 25 -7.27 -2.86 5.70
CA VAL A 25 -6.05 -2.12 5.37
C VAL A 25 -6.40 -0.77 4.76
N GLU A 26 -6.04 0.30 5.47
CA GLU A 26 -6.28 1.68 5.05
C GLU A 26 -5.19 2.20 4.09
N ASN A 27 -3.94 1.79 4.34
CA ASN A 27 -2.80 2.16 3.52
C ASN A 27 -1.88 0.95 3.32
N TRP A 28 -1.89 0.38 2.11
CA TRP A 28 -1.10 -0.80 1.77
C TRP A 28 0.42 -0.56 1.85
N TYR A 29 0.89 0.65 1.59
CA TYR A 29 2.30 1.00 1.70
C TYR A 29 2.78 0.94 3.15
N LEU A 30 2.06 1.61 4.07
CA LEU A 30 2.37 1.56 5.51
C LEU A 30 2.18 0.16 6.10
N TRP A 31 1.16 -0.58 5.65
CA TRP A 31 0.98 -1.98 6.01
C TRP A 31 2.18 -2.84 5.58
N GLY A 32 2.72 -2.60 4.38
CA GLY A 32 3.90 -3.28 3.87
C GLY A 32 5.17 -2.94 4.66
N ILE A 33 5.34 -1.68 5.07
CA ILE A 33 6.43 -1.28 5.99
C ILE A 33 6.30 -2.03 7.32
N LYS A 34 5.09 -2.08 7.90
CA LYS A 34 4.82 -2.80 9.16
C LYS A 34 5.19 -4.29 9.09
N HIS A 35 5.02 -4.92 7.93
CA HIS A 35 5.37 -6.34 7.70
C HIS A 35 6.78 -6.54 7.13
N GLY A 36 7.56 -5.47 6.95
CA GLY A 36 8.95 -5.55 6.47
C GLY A 36 9.10 -6.00 5.02
N ILE A 37 8.08 -5.84 4.18
CA ILE A 37 8.10 -6.28 2.76
C ILE A 37 8.38 -5.14 1.77
N VAL A 38 8.42 -3.89 2.24
CA VAL A 38 8.77 -2.73 1.41
C VAL A 38 10.29 -2.64 1.28
N ALA A 39 10.77 -2.58 0.04
CA ALA A 39 12.19 -2.43 -0.24
C ALA A 39 12.68 -1.03 0.18
N PRO A 40 13.83 -0.92 0.87
CA PRO A 40 14.43 0.38 1.17
C PRO A 40 15.10 0.97 -0.08
N TYR A 41 14.98 2.29 -0.25
CA TYR A 41 15.70 3.03 -1.29
C TYR A 41 16.64 4.04 -0.63
N PRO A 42 17.81 4.34 -1.25
CA PRO A 42 18.68 5.39 -0.75
C PRO A 42 18.01 6.76 -0.87
N SER A 43 18.06 7.55 0.20
CA SER A 43 17.56 8.94 0.21
C SER A 43 18.55 9.84 -0.52
N VAL A 44 18.37 10.01 -1.83
CA VAL A 44 19.22 10.89 -2.67
C VAL A 44 18.86 12.37 -2.53
N LEU A 45 17.61 12.67 -2.15
CA LEU A 45 17.10 14.01 -1.90
C LEU A 45 16.22 13.95 -0.66
N THR A 46 16.45 14.83 0.30
CA THR A 46 15.58 15.01 1.47
C THR A 46 14.57 16.12 1.17
N VAL A 47 13.34 15.75 0.84
CA VAL A 47 12.22 16.68 0.69
C VAL A 47 11.44 16.69 1.99
N GLN A 48 11.42 17.84 2.68
CA GLN A 48 10.64 18.02 3.90
C GLN A 48 9.23 18.51 3.53
N ASP A 49 8.20 17.98 4.21
CA ASP A 49 6.84 18.47 4.06
C ASP A 49 6.72 19.92 4.61
N PRO A 50 6.38 20.91 3.76
CA PRO A 50 6.30 22.31 4.18
C PRO A 50 5.17 22.57 5.19
N THR A 51 4.15 21.71 5.24
CA THR A 51 3.04 21.84 6.21
C THR A 51 3.48 21.55 7.64
N LEU A 52 4.61 20.84 7.82
CA LEU A 52 5.22 20.59 9.13
C LEU A 52 6.11 21.75 9.60
N LEU A 53 6.43 22.70 8.72
CA LEU A 53 7.30 23.85 9.01
C LEU A 53 6.51 25.10 9.41
N GLN A 54 5.27 25.22 8.91
CA GLN A 54 4.35 26.29 9.28
C GLN A 54 3.61 25.88 10.55
N GLY A 55 4.23 26.10 11.71
CA GLY A 55 3.56 25.93 12.99
C GLY A 55 2.23 26.68 13.00
N MET A 56 1.13 25.94 13.13
CA MET A 56 -0.19 26.34 13.64
C MET A 56 -0.41 27.87 13.65
N SER A 57 -0.72 28.47 12.50
CA SER A 57 -1.13 29.88 12.41
C SER A 57 -2.65 30.03 12.23
N GLN A 58 -3.40 29.28 13.04
CA GLN A 58 -4.82 29.51 13.34
C GLN A 58 -5.02 29.32 14.85
#